data_AF-A0A538NDX3-F1
#
_entry.id   AF-A0A538NDX3-F1
#
_cell.length_a   1.000
_cell.length_b   1.000
_cell.length_c   1.000
_cell.angle_alpha   90.00
_cell.angle_beta   90.00
_cell.angle_gamma   90.00
#
_symmetry.space_group_name_H-M   'P 1'
#
loop_
_entity.id
_entity.type
_entity.pdbx_description
1 polymer ?
#
loop_
_entity_poly.entity_id
_entity_poly.type
_entity_poly.pdbx_seq_one_letter_code
_entity_poly.pdbx_strand_id
1 'polypeptide(L)'
;MSIKNCLLPAIAATCVAMASAQAQTTPSPVPEAKPAEPAAPSPPPPIFSIWGFDLTGHVDVGYSYLSGSGKFVSGVNDRVFDFKHDSAYFHALDLQFARLPDEGWGGLVDVTIGKDADTIAAYGTISKSKGPANGAHHYVDPTQFYAYYATGPLSIIAGKYVTNAGAEVIKSDGDVNYSRSILFGYAIPFTHTGVRATYKASDTLTLLGGVNEGWDAFESPSHEATVELGGTFAPTKTVSFVASYYGGKERVTNYPKSDAKGRRNLFDIEWRQGQVARHCGLRQLSNQ
;
A
#
# COMPACT_ATOMS: atom_id res chain seq x y z
N MET A 1 8.60 -8.06 -78.04
CA MET A 1 8.91 -9.51 -78.13
C MET A 1 8.05 -10.21 -77.08
N SER A 2 7.13 -11.09 -77.51
CA SER A 2 6.25 -12.06 -76.77
C SER A 2 5.53 -11.62 -75.48
N ILE A 3 4.19 -11.52 -75.34
CA ILE A 3 3.03 -12.42 -75.60
C ILE A 3 2.86 -13.60 -74.62
N LYS A 4 1.82 -13.44 -73.76
CA LYS A 4 0.81 -14.37 -73.20
C LYS A 4 1.19 -15.53 -72.26
N ASN A 5 0.47 -15.58 -71.13
CA ASN A 5 -0.40 -16.66 -70.61
C ASN A 5 -0.65 -16.42 -69.10
N CYS A 6 -1.73 -16.81 -68.41
CA CYS A 6 -3.13 -17.18 -68.69
C CYS A 6 -3.76 -17.48 -67.31
N LEU A 7 -5.04 -17.11 -67.12
CA LEU A 7 -6.11 -17.72 -66.29
C LEU A 7 -5.83 -18.21 -64.85
N LEU A 8 -6.43 -17.61 -63.81
CA LEU A 8 -7.79 -17.79 -63.20
C LEU A 8 -7.86 -18.86 -62.06
N PRO A 9 -8.78 -18.68 -61.08
CA PRO A 9 -8.69 -19.16 -59.69
C PRO A 9 -9.48 -20.45 -59.41
N ALA A 10 -9.21 -21.10 -58.27
CA ALA A 10 -9.97 -22.24 -57.78
C ALA A 10 -10.75 -21.90 -56.51
N ILE A 11 -12.08 -21.95 -56.63
CA ILE A 11 -13.08 -22.04 -55.57
C ILE A 11 -13.30 -23.53 -55.28
N ALA A 12 -13.35 -23.94 -54.01
CA ALA A 12 -13.84 -25.25 -53.61
C ALA A 12 -14.93 -25.11 -52.55
N ALA A 13 -16.08 -25.72 -52.83
CA ALA A 13 -17.31 -25.68 -52.06
C ALA A 13 -17.41 -26.85 -51.06
N THR A 14 -17.96 -26.52 -49.89
CA THR A 14 -18.92 -27.22 -49.02
C THR A 14 -19.02 -28.75 -49.02
N CYS A 15 -18.97 -29.35 -47.82
CA CYS A 15 -19.88 -30.43 -47.41
C CYS A 15 -20.22 -30.31 -45.91
N VAL A 16 -21.48 -30.00 -45.61
CA VAL A 16 -22.10 -30.15 -44.29
C VAL A 16 -22.49 -31.62 -44.14
N ALA A 17 -22.00 -32.29 -43.11
CA ALA A 17 -22.50 -33.59 -42.69
C ALA A 17 -23.31 -33.42 -41.39
N MET A 18 -24.63 -33.62 -41.48
CA MET A 18 -25.47 -33.84 -40.32
C MET A 18 -25.20 -35.27 -39.81
N ALA A 19 -24.79 -35.40 -38.55
CA ALA A 19 -24.75 -36.68 -37.86
C ALA A 19 -25.81 -36.66 -36.74
N SER A 20 -26.67 -37.67 -36.81
CA SER A 20 -27.80 -37.97 -35.94
C SER A 20 -27.43 -38.17 -34.48
N ALA A 21 -28.30 -37.70 -33.59
CA ALA A 21 -28.23 -37.93 -32.14
C ALA A 21 -28.28 -39.42 -31.80
N GLN A 22 -27.26 -39.90 -31.08
CA GLN A 22 -27.34 -41.10 -30.27
C GLN A 22 -27.12 -40.69 -28.81
N ALA A 23 -28.13 -40.98 -27.99
CA ALA A 23 -28.08 -40.79 -26.55
C ALA A 23 -27.07 -41.77 -25.95
N GLN A 24 -25.93 -41.25 -25.49
CA GLN A 24 -25.01 -41.95 -24.59
C GLN A 24 -25.15 -41.32 -23.21
N THR A 25 -25.57 -42.15 -22.25
CA THR A 25 -25.62 -41.80 -20.83
C THR A 25 -24.19 -41.72 -20.30
N THR A 26 -23.64 -40.51 -20.25
CA THR A 26 -22.40 -40.23 -19.53
C THR A 26 -22.69 -40.14 -18.02
N PRO A 27 -21.87 -40.77 -17.16
CA PRO A 27 -22.00 -40.66 -15.72
C PRO A 27 -21.74 -39.22 -15.26
N SER A 28 -22.46 -38.78 -14.22
CA SER A 28 -22.34 -37.45 -13.63
C SER A 28 -20.89 -37.09 -13.30
N PRO A 29 -20.45 -35.83 -13.51
CA PRO A 29 -19.12 -35.41 -13.07
C PRO A 29 -19.08 -35.45 -11.55
N VAL A 30 -18.09 -36.17 -11.01
CA VAL A 30 -17.66 -36.08 -9.62
C VAL A 30 -17.34 -34.60 -9.31
N PRO A 31 -17.73 -34.03 -8.16
CA PRO A 31 -17.36 -32.67 -7.81
C PRO A 31 -15.84 -32.53 -7.82
N GLU A 32 -15.34 -31.79 -8.81
CA GLU A 32 -13.93 -31.48 -8.92
C GLU A 32 -13.54 -30.66 -7.68
N ALA A 33 -12.69 -31.25 -6.84
CA ALA A 33 -12.22 -30.61 -5.62
C ALA A 33 -11.56 -29.28 -6.00
N LYS A 34 -12.11 -28.18 -5.47
CA LYS A 34 -11.57 -26.82 -5.57
C LYS A 34 -10.04 -26.86 -5.41
N PRO A 35 -9.25 -26.51 -6.44
CA PRO A 35 -7.82 -26.36 -6.28
C PRO A 35 -7.55 -25.38 -5.14
N ALA A 36 -6.77 -25.83 -4.15
CA ALA A 36 -6.40 -25.02 -3.00
C ALA A 36 -5.71 -23.75 -3.50
N GLU A 37 -6.37 -22.63 -3.25
CA GLU A 37 -5.86 -21.28 -3.38
C GLU A 37 -4.52 -21.19 -2.65
N PRO A 38 -3.44 -20.67 -3.27
CA PRO A 38 -2.33 -20.13 -2.52
C PRO A 38 -2.89 -18.92 -1.77
N ALA A 39 -3.40 -19.18 -0.56
CA ALA A 39 -3.84 -18.14 0.35
C ALA A 39 -2.66 -17.18 0.54
N ALA A 40 -2.98 -15.89 0.71
CA ALA A 40 -2.07 -15.03 1.45
C ALA A 40 -1.58 -15.79 2.68
N PRO A 41 -0.30 -15.67 3.10
CA PRO A 41 0.10 -16.18 4.40
C PRO A 41 -0.94 -15.66 5.37
N SER A 42 -1.72 -16.58 5.94
CA SER A 42 -2.80 -16.19 6.84
C SER A 42 -2.15 -15.32 7.90
N PRO A 43 -2.71 -14.15 8.23
CA PRO A 43 -2.11 -13.29 9.24
C PRO A 43 -1.80 -14.16 10.45
N PRO A 44 -0.57 -14.08 11.00
CA PRO A 44 -0.15 -14.96 12.07
C PRO A 44 -1.18 -14.93 13.20
N PRO A 45 -1.46 -16.06 13.86
CA PRO A 45 -2.45 -16.10 14.91
C PRO A 45 -2.10 -15.05 15.98
N PRO A 46 -3.11 -14.44 16.62
CA PRO A 46 -2.87 -13.44 17.63
C PRO A 46 -2.02 -14.03 18.77
N ILE A 47 -1.06 -13.23 19.25
CA ILE A 47 -0.26 -13.53 20.44
C ILE A 47 -1.20 -13.65 21.65
N PHE A 48 -2.20 -12.78 21.70
CA PHE A 48 -3.20 -12.72 22.75
C PHE A 48 -4.47 -12.03 22.25
N SER A 49 -5.63 -12.45 22.76
CA SER A 49 -6.93 -11.84 22.43
C SER A 49 -7.70 -11.50 23.70
N ILE A 50 -8.27 -10.29 23.76
CA ILE A 50 -9.12 -9.85 24.88
C ILE A 50 -10.22 -8.91 24.38
N TRP A 51 -11.47 -9.14 24.83
CA TRP A 51 -12.63 -8.30 24.48
C TRP A 51 -12.83 -8.10 22.96
N GLY A 52 -12.42 -9.09 22.16
CA GLY A 52 -12.48 -9.06 20.70
C GLY A 52 -11.37 -8.24 20.03
N PHE A 53 -10.41 -7.74 20.80
CA PHE A 53 -9.17 -7.18 20.27
C PHE A 53 -8.09 -8.23 20.25
N ASP A 54 -7.34 -8.24 19.15
CA ASP A 54 -6.24 -9.15 18.90
C ASP A 54 -4.91 -8.38 18.98
N LEU A 55 -3.99 -8.91 19.77
CA LEU A 55 -2.60 -8.49 19.82
C LEU A 55 -1.80 -9.34 18.83
N THR A 56 -1.25 -8.71 17.80
CA THR A 56 -0.29 -9.29 16.87
C THR A 56 1.01 -8.52 16.95
N GLY A 57 2.08 -9.10 16.40
CA GLY A 57 3.35 -8.41 16.31
C GLY A 57 4.40 -9.20 15.59
N HIS A 58 5.46 -8.51 15.20
CA HIS A 58 6.64 -9.11 14.62
C HIS A 58 7.90 -8.42 15.13
N VAL A 59 9.02 -9.13 15.03
CA VAL A 59 10.35 -8.62 15.37
C VAL A 59 11.21 -8.72 14.13
N ASP A 60 11.92 -7.65 13.83
CA ASP A 60 12.86 -7.54 12.73
C ASP A 60 14.26 -7.19 13.25
N VAL A 61 15.21 -8.04 12.89
CA VAL A 61 16.63 -7.89 13.15
C VAL A 61 17.38 -8.21 11.88
N GLY A 62 18.46 -7.49 11.60
CA GLY A 62 19.31 -7.83 10.49
C GLY A 62 20.65 -7.15 10.52
N TYR A 63 21.41 -7.37 9.46
CA TYR A 63 22.79 -6.91 9.32
C TYR A 63 22.95 -6.32 7.93
N SER A 64 23.48 -5.10 7.84
CA SER A 64 23.86 -4.50 6.57
C SER A 64 25.37 -4.44 6.43
N TYR A 65 25.85 -4.86 5.26
CA TYR A 65 27.17 -4.55 4.76
C TYR A 65 27.01 -3.58 3.59
N LEU A 66 27.68 -2.44 3.63
CA LEU A 66 27.52 -1.40 2.62
C LEU A 66 28.88 -0.84 2.20
N SER A 67 29.31 -1.13 0.98
CA SER A 67 30.53 -0.55 0.39
C SER A 67 30.18 0.74 -0.34
N GLY A 68 29.99 1.85 0.38
CA GLY A 68 29.56 3.14 -0.18
C GLY A 68 29.38 4.20 0.89
N SER A 69 28.68 5.30 0.62
CA SER A 69 28.25 6.27 1.65
C SER A 69 26.81 6.02 2.13
N GLY A 70 26.04 5.20 1.41
CA GLY A 70 24.59 5.03 1.63
C GLY A 70 23.79 6.31 1.42
N LYS A 71 24.29 7.21 0.58
CA LYS A 71 23.73 8.55 0.37
C LYS A 71 23.81 8.98 -1.08
N PHE A 72 22.77 9.67 -1.54
CA PHE A 72 22.81 10.44 -2.78
C PHE A 72 23.83 11.59 -2.68
N VAL A 73 24.18 12.17 -3.83
CA VAL A 73 25.03 13.37 -3.92
C VAL A 73 24.47 14.54 -3.10
N SER A 74 23.14 14.59 -2.91
CA SER A 74 22.47 15.58 -2.06
C SER A 74 22.72 15.40 -0.55
N GLY A 75 23.35 14.29 -0.12
CA GLY A 75 23.61 13.97 1.28
C GLY A 75 22.45 13.27 2.01
N VAL A 76 21.32 13.08 1.32
CA VAL A 76 20.16 12.31 1.78
C VAL A 76 20.43 10.82 1.60
N ASN A 77 19.94 9.97 2.51
CA ASN A 77 20.14 8.53 2.43
C ASN A 77 19.57 7.96 1.12
N ASP A 78 20.30 7.08 0.44
CA ASP A 78 19.80 6.41 -0.77
C ASP A 78 18.93 5.17 -0.48
N ARG A 79 18.79 4.86 0.81
CA ARG A 79 18.02 3.76 1.38
C ARG A 79 17.17 4.25 2.54
N VAL A 80 16.06 3.57 2.81
CA VAL A 80 15.08 4.01 3.82
C VAL A 80 15.44 3.50 5.22
N PHE A 81 15.59 2.19 5.41
CA PHE A 81 15.76 1.59 6.74
C PHE A 81 17.20 1.14 7.07
N ASP A 82 18.03 0.88 6.05
CA ASP A 82 19.31 0.18 6.19
C ASP A 82 20.53 0.95 5.63
N PHE A 83 20.57 2.26 5.87
CA PHE A 83 21.65 3.17 5.42
C PHE A 83 22.90 3.21 6.32
N LYS A 84 22.99 2.39 7.39
CA LYS A 84 24.18 2.33 8.25
C LYS A 84 25.16 1.27 7.72
N HIS A 85 26.45 1.45 8.00
CA HIS A 85 27.53 0.57 7.54
C HIS A 85 27.86 -0.51 8.57
N ASP A 86 28.08 -1.73 8.09
CA ASP A 86 28.73 -2.84 8.80
C ASP A 86 28.24 -3.03 10.24
N SER A 87 26.92 -2.98 10.43
CA SER A 87 26.35 -3.18 11.75
C SER A 87 25.13 -4.10 11.71
N ALA A 88 24.91 -4.77 12.84
CA ALA A 88 23.64 -5.37 13.16
C ALA A 88 22.68 -4.30 13.69
N TYR A 89 21.41 -4.37 13.31
CA TYR A 89 20.36 -3.50 13.81
C TYR A 89 19.18 -4.31 14.30
N PHE A 90 18.61 -3.81 15.38
CA PHE A 90 17.23 -4.04 15.72
C PHE A 90 16.39 -3.03 14.95
N HIS A 91 15.67 -3.52 13.94
CA HIS A 91 14.87 -2.68 13.03
C HIS A 91 13.60 -2.25 13.73
N ALA A 92 12.77 -3.22 14.07
CA ALA A 92 11.49 -2.99 14.71
C ALA A 92 11.08 -4.18 15.59
N LEU A 93 10.42 -3.87 16.70
CA LEU A 93 9.36 -4.67 17.30
C LEU A 93 8.08 -3.91 17.04
N ASP A 94 7.21 -4.49 16.23
CA ASP A 94 5.90 -3.96 15.95
C ASP A 94 4.86 -4.71 16.77
N LEU A 95 4.04 -3.96 17.49
CA LEU A 95 2.94 -4.49 18.29
C LEU A 95 1.65 -3.81 17.87
N GLN A 96 0.70 -4.59 17.39
CA GLN A 96 -0.60 -4.12 16.93
C GLN A 96 -1.70 -4.75 17.76
N PHE A 97 -2.53 -3.91 18.37
CA PHE A 97 -3.72 -4.28 19.10
C PHE A 97 -4.95 -3.75 18.37
N ALA A 98 -5.72 -4.64 17.75
CA ALA A 98 -6.75 -4.25 16.80
C ALA A 98 -8.07 -5.01 16.98
N ARG A 99 -9.17 -4.31 16.75
CA ARG A 99 -10.51 -4.86 16.57
C ARG A 99 -11.20 -4.06 15.49
N LEU A 100 -11.41 -4.65 14.32
CA LEU A 100 -12.04 -3.99 13.17
C LEU A 100 -13.24 -4.85 12.72
N PRO A 101 -14.39 -4.76 13.42
CA PRO A 101 -15.54 -5.63 13.14
C PRO A 101 -16.24 -5.22 11.84
N ASP A 102 -16.93 -6.16 11.20
CA ASP A 102 -17.74 -5.84 10.00
C ASP A 102 -18.91 -4.86 10.29
N GLU A 103 -19.35 -4.78 11.54
CA GLU A 103 -20.40 -3.86 11.99
C GLU A 103 -20.08 -3.36 13.42
N GLY A 104 -20.27 -2.06 13.64
CA GLY A 104 -20.13 -1.41 14.94
C GLY A 104 -18.74 -0.83 15.20
N TRP A 105 -18.45 -0.60 16.49
CA TRP A 105 -17.25 0.09 16.96
C TRP A 105 -16.04 -0.84 17.09
N GLY A 106 -14.89 -0.29 16.74
CA GLY A 106 -13.59 -0.90 16.88
C GLY A 106 -12.48 0.14 17.00
N GLY A 107 -11.25 -0.31 16.83
CA GLY A 107 -10.09 0.55 16.80
C GLY A 107 -8.82 -0.25 16.64
N LEU A 108 -7.73 0.49 16.45
CA LEU A 108 -6.40 -0.07 16.31
C LEU A 108 -5.41 0.83 17.01
N VAL A 109 -4.47 0.21 17.74
CA VAL A 109 -3.26 0.84 18.26
C VAL A 109 -2.08 0.01 17.78
N ASP A 110 -1.12 0.67 17.16
CA ASP A 110 0.07 0.06 16.57
C ASP A 110 1.29 0.86 16.97
N VAL A 111 2.25 0.18 17.60
CA VAL A 111 3.47 0.80 18.11
C VAL A 111 4.67 0.11 17.48
N THR A 112 5.52 0.90 16.85
CA THR A 112 6.82 0.48 16.32
C THR A 112 7.91 0.89 17.30
N ILE A 113 8.68 -0.09 17.77
CA ILE A 113 9.81 0.11 18.68
C ILE A 113 11.09 -0.30 17.96
N GLY A 114 12.08 0.57 17.86
CA GLY A 114 13.36 0.27 17.22
C GLY A 114 13.82 1.40 16.32
N LYS A 115 14.84 1.12 15.49
CA LYS A 115 15.42 2.11 14.59
C LYS A 115 14.39 2.65 13.59
N ASP A 116 13.49 1.80 13.12
CA ASP A 116 12.55 2.18 12.05
C ASP A 116 11.52 3.19 12.55
N ALA A 117 11.20 3.21 13.85
CA ALA A 117 10.39 4.24 14.49
C ALA A 117 10.91 5.65 14.20
N ASP A 118 12.22 5.87 14.26
CA ASP A 118 12.85 7.17 13.99
C ASP A 118 12.73 7.58 12.50
N THR A 119 12.69 6.58 11.61
CA THR A 119 12.56 6.79 10.17
C THR A 119 11.13 7.17 9.81
N ILE A 120 10.12 6.52 10.38
CA ILE A 120 8.71 6.68 10.01
C ILE A 120 7.94 7.73 10.81
N ALA A 121 8.51 8.23 11.92
CA ALA A 121 7.82 9.13 12.83
C ALA A 121 7.29 10.40 12.14
N ALA A 122 5.97 10.53 12.08
CA ALA A 122 5.31 11.73 11.60
C ALA A 122 5.65 12.94 12.49
N TYR A 123 5.70 14.12 11.87
CA TYR A 123 5.92 15.38 12.57
C TYR A 123 4.91 15.56 13.71
N GLY A 124 5.40 15.91 14.90
CA GLY A 124 4.57 16.10 16.10
C GLY A 124 4.29 14.81 16.87
N THR A 125 4.58 13.62 16.33
CA THR A 125 4.36 12.36 17.05
C THR A 125 5.43 12.13 18.13
N ILE A 126 6.69 12.36 17.77
CA ILE A 126 7.83 12.19 18.67
C ILE A 126 8.58 13.51 18.86
N SER A 127 8.66 14.34 17.82
CA SER A 127 9.28 15.65 17.88
C SER A 127 8.45 16.68 17.12
N LYS A 128 8.27 17.86 17.72
CA LYS A 128 7.62 19.03 17.09
C LYS A 128 8.56 19.81 16.16
N SER A 129 9.82 19.38 16.03
CA SER A 129 10.82 20.02 15.19
C SER A 129 11.35 19.11 14.08
N LYS A 130 10.99 17.83 14.09
CA LYS A 130 11.47 16.80 13.16
C LYS A 130 10.30 15.91 12.71
N GLY A 131 10.25 15.58 11.42
CA GLY A 131 9.33 14.59 10.84
C GLY A 131 10.09 13.36 10.32
N PRO A 132 9.47 12.52 9.48
CA PRO A 132 10.10 11.28 9.03
C PRO A 132 11.45 11.53 8.36
N ALA A 133 12.37 10.59 8.53
CA ALA A 133 13.76 10.64 8.05
C ALA A 133 14.67 11.74 8.64
N ASN A 134 14.32 12.37 9.79
CA ASN A 134 15.13 13.45 10.40
C ASN A 134 15.96 13.06 11.65
N GLY A 135 16.20 11.77 11.88
CA GLY A 135 17.16 11.33 12.90
C GLY A 135 16.86 11.92 14.27
N ALA A 136 15.61 11.81 14.73
CA ALA A 136 15.21 12.33 16.03
C ALA A 136 15.83 11.50 17.18
N HIS A 137 16.44 10.35 16.88
CA HIS A 137 17.08 9.43 17.82
C HIS A 137 16.11 8.89 18.87
N HIS A 138 14.86 8.70 18.46
CA HIS A 138 13.82 8.11 19.28
C HIS A 138 13.41 6.78 18.68
N TYR A 139 13.26 5.78 19.55
CA TYR A 139 13.07 4.39 19.14
C TYR A 139 11.68 3.86 19.44
N VAL A 140 10.67 4.74 19.56
CA VAL A 140 9.28 4.36 19.80
C VAL A 140 8.37 5.33 19.06
N ASP A 141 7.58 4.84 18.10
CA ASP A 141 6.57 5.59 17.35
C ASP A 141 5.19 4.94 17.53
N PRO A 142 4.15 5.66 17.95
CA PRO A 142 2.78 5.20 17.81
C PRO A 142 2.38 5.32 16.33
N THR A 143 2.77 4.33 15.53
CA THR A 143 2.66 4.34 14.06
C THR A 143 1.23 4.45 13.58
N GLN A 144 0.30 3.79 14.26
CA GLN A 144 -1.13 3.98 14.02
C GLN A 144 -1.88 4.02 15.34
N PHE A 145 -2.89 4.86 15.42
CA PHE A 145 -3.90 4.80 16.46
C PHE A 145 -5.16 5.47 15.94
N TYR A 146 -6.25 4.72 15.84
CA TYR A 146 -7.50 5.27 15.35
C TYR A 146 -8.71 4.56 15.96
N ALA A 147 -9.79 5.33 16.08
CA ALA A 147 -11.12 4.77 16.26
C ALA A 147 -11.66 4.28 14.92
N TYR A 148 -12.41 3.18 14.95
CA TYR A 148 -13.02 2.57 13.78
C TYR A 148 -14.52 2.40 14.01
N TYR A 149 -15.31 2.64 12.96
CA TYR A 149 -16.72 2.32 12.94
C TYR A 149 -17.13 1.77 11.57
N ALA A 150 -17.85 0.66 11.56
CA ALA A 150 -18.42 0.08 10.35
C ALA A 150 -19.95 0.01 10.43
N THR A 151 -20.59 0.25 9.30
CA THR A 151 -22.02 -0.04 9.11
C THR A 151 -22.33 -0.36 7.66
N GLY A 152 -22.83 -1.58 7.42
CA GLY A 152 -23.06 -2.11 6.08
C GLY A 152 -21.82 -1.98 5.18
N PRO A 153 -21.90 -1.33 4.00
CA PRO A 153 -20.76 -1.18 3.09
C PRO A 153 -19.80 -0.04 3.47
N LEU A 154 -20.08 0.74 4.52
CA LEU A 154 -19.30 1.92 4.92
C LEU A 154 -18.46 1.62 6.16
N SER A 155 -17.18 1.99 6.13
CA SER A 155 -16.33 2.03 7.32
C SER A 155 -15.60 3.37 7.42
N ILE A 156 -15.42 3.88 8.63
CA ILE A 156 -14.75 5.14 8.92
C ILE A 156 -13.64 4.90 9.93
N ILE A 157 -12.48 5.48 9.67
CA ILE A 157 -11.38 5.61 10.63
C ILE A 157 -11.13 7.07 10.97
N ALA A 158 -10.84 7.35 12.23
CA ALA A 158 -10.47 8.68 12.71
C ALA A 158 -9.29 8.57 13.68
N GLY A 159 -8.18 9.23 13.37
CA GLY A 159 -6.92 9.15 14.12
C GLY A 159 -5.70 9.17 13.19
N LYS A 160 -4.60 8.54 13.62
CA LYS A 160 -3.39 8.35 12.82
C LYS A 160 -3.40 6.95 12.18
N TYR A 161 -3.21 6.88 10.87
CA TYR A 161 -3.23 5.63 10.09
C TYR A 161 -2.20 5.66 8.96
N VAL A 162 -1.81 4.48 8.47
CA VAL A 162 -0.88 4.39 7.33
C VAL A 162 -1.52 4.91 6.04
N THR A 163 -0.68 5.39 5.14
CA THR A 163 -1.11 5.83 3.80
C THR A 163 -1.76 4.68 3.01
N ASN A 164 -2.61 5.02 2.06
CA ASN A 164 -3.08 4.09 1.02
C ASN A 164 -2.23 4.16 -0.26
N ALA A 165 -1.28 5.10 -0.35
CA ALA A 165 -0.35 5.14 -1.47
C ALA A 165 0.83 4.19 -1.25
N GLY A 166 1.36 3.67 -2.35
CA GLY A 166 2.53 2.82 -2.37
C GLY A 166 2.22 1.33 -2.43
N ALA A 167 3.11 0.64 -3.15
CA ALA A 167 3.10 -0.83 -3.26
C ALA A 167 3.77 -1.50 -2.07
N GLU A 168 4.63 -0.75 -1.40
CA GLU A 168 5.43 -1.18 -0.27
C GLU A 168 4.83 -0.63 1.03
N VAL A 169 4.97 -1.37 2.12
CA VAL A 169 4.33 -1.05 3.41
C VAL A 169 5.38 -0.84 4.50
N ILE A 170 5.07 -0.16 5.61
CA ILE A 170 6.07 0.10 6.67
C ILE A 170 6.66 -1.19 7.24
N LYS A 171 5.78 -2.14 7.58
CA LYS A 171 6.13 -3.38 8.26
C LYS A 171 6.85 -4.35 7.33
N SER A 172 7.96 -4.95 7.75
CA SER A 172 8.77 -5.83 6.89
C SER A 172 8.11 -7.17 6.58
N ASP A 173 7.24 -7.66 7.46
CA ASP A 173 6.43 -8.87 7.23
C ASP A 173 5.39 -8.72 6.10
N GLY A 174 5.01 -7.49 5.76
CA GLY A 174 4.09 -7.17 4.68
C GLY A 174 4.77 -6.80 3.36
N ASP A 175 6.11 -6.84 3.30
CA ASP A 175 6.88 -6.40 2.14
C ASP A 175 7.78 -7.52 1.60
N VAL A 176 8.02 -7.50 0.29
CA VAL A 176 8.92 -8.45 -0.37
C VAL A 176 10.38 -8.03 -0.28
N ASN A 177 10.62 -6.74 -0.06
CA ASN A 177 11.95 -6.17 0.06
C ASN A 177 12.27 -5.93 1.54
N TYR A 178 13.50 -6.26 1.95
CA TYR A 178 13.97 -5.98 3.30
C TYR A 178 14.03 -4.47 3.60
N SER A 179 14.59 -3.71 2.66
CA SER A 179 14.53 -2.25 2.65
C SER A 179 13.61 -1.77 1.55
N ARG A 180 13.17 -0.53 1.63
CA ARG A 180 12.15 -0.01 0.73
C ARG A 180 12.74 0.72 -0.45
N SER A 181 12.00 0.71 -1.57
CA SER A 181 12.40 1.47 -2.74
C SER A 181 12.48 2.97 -2.43
N ILE A 182 13.20 3.68 -3.30
CA ILE A 182 13.28 5.13 -3.25
C ILE A 182 11.88 5.79 -3.35
N LEU A 183 10.92 5.16 -4.03
CA LEU A 183 9.55 5.67 -4.15
C LEU A 183 8.83 5.64 -2.80
N PHE A 184 9.01 4.57 -2.02
CA PHE A 184 8.44 4.47 -0.68
C PHE A 184 9.01 5.55 0.25
N GLY A 185 10.33 5.76 0.23
CA GLY A 185 10.98 6.71 1.13
C GLY A 185 10.75 8.19 0.80
N TYR A 186 10.52 8.53 -0.47
CA TYR A 186 10.58 9.93 -0.93
C TYR A 186 9.39 10.39 -1.76
N ALA A 187 8.55 9.48 -2.27
CA ALA A 187 7.45 9.83 -3.18
C ALA A 187 6.06 9.63 -2.56
N ILE A 188 5.96 9.04 -1.37
CA ILE A 188 4.72 8.83 -0.63
C ILE A 188 4.89 9.22 0.85
N PRO A 189 3.81 9.55 1.57
CA PRO A 189 3.85 9.64 3.02
C PRO A 189 3.83 8.23 3.63
N PHE A 190 4.34 8.07 4.84
CA PHE A 190 4.16 6.85 5.62
C PHE A 190 2.81 6.83 6.33
N THR A 191 2.42 7.96 6.93
CA THR A 191 1.20 8.05 7.74
C THR A 191 0.43 9.35 7.50
N HIS A 192 -0.86 9.30 7.82
CA HIS A 192 -1.76 10.44 7.86
C HIS A 192 -2.48 10.49 9.19
N THR A 193 -2.82 11.71 9.62
CA THR A 193 -3.69 11.94 10.78
C THR A 193 -4.93 12.67 10.30
N GLY A 194 -6.12 12.12 10.54
CA GLY A 194 -7.35 12.68 9.98
C GLY A 194 -8.53 11.74 10.08
N VAL A 195 -9.42 11.85 9.10
CA VAL A 195 -10.60 11.00 8.94
C VAL A 195 -10.65 10.45 7.52
N ARG A 196 -10.80 9.13 7.40
CA ARG A 196 -11.01 8.45 6.11
C ARG A 196 -12.27 7.60 6.18
N ALA A 197 -13.14 7.77 5.20
CA ALA A 197 -14.27 6.89 4.93
C ALA A 197 -13.91 5.95 3.77
N THR A 198 -14.32 4.70 3.89
CA THR A 198 -14.18 3.65 2.86
C THR A 198 -15.55 3.06 2.59
N TYR A 199 -15.92 3.00 1.32
CA TYR A 199 -17.22 2.51 0.85
C TYR A 199 -17.05 1.37 -0.14
N LYS A 200 -17.53 0.19 0.21
CA LYS A 200 -17.60 -0.97 -0.69
C LYS A 200 -18.77 -0.78 -1.66
N ALA A 201 -18.48 -0.16 -2.82
CA ALA A 201 -19.47 0.15 -3.84
C ALA A 201 -20.01 -1.10 -4.55
N SER A 202 -19.19 -2.14 -4.68
CA SER A 202 -19.57 -3.46 -5.20
C SER A 202 -18.60 -4.53 -4.70
N ASP A 203 -18.76 -5.78 -5.15
CA ASP A 203 -17.78 -6.84 -4.87
C ASP A 203 -16.42 -6.65 -5.53
N THR A 204 -16.33 -5.75 -6.52
CA THR A 204 -15.10 -5.48 -7.27
C THR A 204 -14.58 -4.06 -7.09
N LEU A 205 -15.35 -3.14 -6.50
CA LEU A 205 -14.98 -1.73 -6.37
C LEU A 205 -15.15 -1.26 -4.93
N THR A 206 -14.07 -0.73 -4.37
CA THR A 206 -14.05 -0.01 -3.10
C THR A 206 -13.52 1.39 -3.34
N LEU A 207 -14.18 2.39 -2.77
CA LEU A 207 -13.79 3.80 -2.86
C LEU A 207 -13.40 4.30 -1.48
N LEU A 208 -12.43 5.21 -1.43
CA LEU A 208 -12.04 5.90 -0.20
C LEU A 208 -12.01 7.41 -0.41
N GLY A 209 -12.31 8.14 0.66
CA GLY A 209 -12.21 9.59 0.70
C GLY A 209 -11.97 10.08 2.12
N GLY A 210 -11.19 11.15 2.26
CA GLY A 210 -10.81 11.65 3.58
C GLY A 210 -10.20 13.04 3.57
N VAL A 211 -9.93 13.53 4.77
CA VAL A 211 -9.22 14.79 5.02
C VAL A 211 -8.23 14.57 6.14
N ASN A 212 -6.99 15.00 5.90
CA ASN A 212 -5.83 14.68 6.72
C ASN A 212 -5.07 15.97 7.06
N GLU A 213 -4.29 15.97 8.14
CA GLU A 213 -3.46 17.09 8.63
C GLU A 213 -2.23 17.38 7.76
N GLY A 214 -2.03 16.63 6.67
CA GLY A 214 -0.96 16.82 5.71
C GLY A 214 -0.11 15.57 5.47
N TRP A 215 1.07 15.79 4.88
CA TRP A 215 2.07 14.77 4.58
C TRP A 215 2.90 14.43 5.82
N ASP A 216 2.76 13.20 6.32
CA ASP A 216 3.47 12.72 7.53
C ASP A 216 3.38 13.68 8.71
N ALA A 217 2.18 14.19 8.96
CA ALA A 217 1.90 15.13 10.02
C ALA A 217 0.91 14.51 11.01
N PHE A 218 1.30 14.50 12.29
CA PHE A 218 0.39 14.29 13.40
C PHE A 218 -0.22 15.61 13.87
N GLU A 219 0.61 16.64 13.99
CA GLU A 219 0.18 18.03 14.15
C GLU A 219 0.57 18.78 12.88
N SER A 220 -0.40 19.28 12.09
CA SER A 220 -0.08 19.96 10.82
C SER A 220 0.85 21.15 11.02
N PRO A 221 2.05 21.16 10.40
CA PRO A 221 2.90 22.33 10.39
C PRO A 221 2.31 23.50 9.61
N SER A 222 1.42 23.25 8.65
CA SER A 222 0.81 24.26 7.79
C SER A 222 -0.55 24.75 8.31
N HIS A 223 -1.18 24.00 9.23
CA HIS A 223 -2.57 24.12 9.67
C HIS A 223 -3.58 24.03 8.52
N GLU A 224 -3.21 23.36 7.43
CA GLU A 224 -4.06 23.19 6.26
C GLU A 224 -4.35 21.71 6.01
N ALA A 225 -5.59 21.43 5.62
CA ALA A 225 -6.02 20.07 5.33
C ALA A 225 -5.52 19.60 3.96
N THR A 226 -5.14 18.33 3.90
CA THR A 226 -4.86 17.59 2.67
C THR A 226 -6.04 16.66 2.40
N VAL A 227 -6.61 16.79 1.20
CA VAL A 227 -7.68 15.92 0.72
C VAL A 227 -7.08 14.58 0.31
N GLU A 228 -7.78 13.51 0.66
CA GLU A 228 -7.49 12.14 0.27
C GLU A 228 -8.64 11.58 -0.58
N LEU A 229 -8.32 10.96 -1.71
CA LEU A 229 -9.25 10.19 -2.54
C LEU A 229 -8.56 8.93 -3.03
N GLY A 230 -9.33 7.89 -3.30
CA GLY A 230 -8.76 6.69 -3.90
C GLY A 230 -9.77 5.57 -4.06
N GLY A 231 -9.25 4.40 -4.37
CA GLY A 231 -10.06 3.20 -4.45
C GLY A 231 -9.27 1.99 -4.89
N THR A 232 -9.90 0.84 -4.71
CA THR A 232 -9.42 -0.45 -5.20
C THR A 232 -10.43 -0.99 -6.19
N PHE A 233 -9.97 -1.37 -7.38
CA PHE A 233 -10.74 -2.08 -8.38
C PHE A 233 -10.15 -3.47 -8.61
N ALA A 234 -10.87 -4.51 -8.19
CA ALA A 234 -10.49 -5.90 -8.32
C ALA A 234 -11.44 -6.62 -9.29
N PRO A 235 -11.21 -6.54 -10.63
CA PRO A 235 -12.06 -7.18 -11.62
C PRO A 235 -12.04 -8.71 -11.53
N THR A 236 -10.98 -9.28 -10.95
CA THR A 236 -10.83 -10.72 -10.71
C THR A 236 -10.20 -10.95 -9.34
N LYS A 237 -10.21 -12.20 -8.86
CA LYS A 237 -9.56 -12.56 -7.59
C LYS A 237 -8.03 -12.44 -7.62
N THR A 238 -7.42 -12.45 -8.80
CA THR A 238 -5.95 -12.44 -8.95
C THR A 238 -5.43 -11.07 -9.37
N VAL A 239 -6.30 -10.16 -9.81
CA VAL A 239 -5.88 -8.85 -10.32
C VAL A 239 -6.63 -7.76 -9.60
N SER A 240 -5.89 -6.84 -8.97
CA SER A 240 -6.43 -5.63 -8.38
C SER A 240 -5.63 -4.40 -8.82
N PHE A 241 -6.32 -3.29 -8.96
CA PHE A 241 -5.75 -1.97 -9.18
C PHE A 241 -6.03 -1.12 -7.97
N VAL A 242 -5.03 -0.40 -7.46
CA VAL A 242 -5.20 0.56 -6.38
C VAL A 242 -4.80 1.92 -6.91
N ALA A 243 -5.64 2.92 -6.64
CA ALA A 243 -5.35 4.30 -6.96
C ALA A 243 -5.52 5.18 -5.72
N SER A 244 -4.59 6.10 -5.52
CA SER A 244 -4.58 7.04 -4.40
C SER A 244 -4.23 8.44 -4.89
N TYR A 245 -4.95 9.44 -4.38
CA TYR A 245 -4.70 10.85 -4.60
C TYR A 245 -4.63 11.57 -3.26
N TYR A 246 -3.59 12.39 -3.11
CA TYR A 246 -3.45 13.33 -2.03
C TYR A 246 -3.21 14.72 -2.59
N GLY A 247 -3.99 15.70 -2.10
CA GLY A 247 -3.90 17.07 -2.58
C GLY A 247 -4.14 18.08 -1.47
N GLY A 248 -3.14 18.92 -1.21
CA GLY A 248 -3.22 19.91 -0.16
C GLY A 248 -2.12 20.94 -0.24
N LYS A 249 -2.22 21.97 0.61
CA LYS A 249 -1.14 22.94 0.78
C LYS A 249 -0.21 22.45 1.88
N GLU A 250 1.06 22.36 1.53
CA GLU A 250 2.12 21.87 2.40
C GLU A 250 3.20 22.94 2.55
N ARG A 251 4.00 22.85 3.60
CA ARG A 251 5.23 23.65 3.67
C ARG A 251 6.19 23.20 2.58
N VAL A 252 6.87 24.16 1.94
CA VAL A 252 7.87 23.86 0.91
C VAL A 252 9.05 23.06 1.49
N THR A 253 9.44 23.37 2.73
CA THR A 253 10.39 22.57 3.52
C THR A 253 9.86 22.39 4.93
N ASN A 254 9.83 21.14 5.38
CA ASN A 254 9.52 20.81 6.78
C ASN A 254 10.75 21.07 7.69
N TYR A 255 11.96 21.06 7.13
CA TYR A 255 13.20 21.35 7.86
C TYR A 255 14.32 21.94 6.96
N PRO A 256 14.96 23.09 7.34
CA PRO A 256 14.45 24.05 8.31
C PRO A 256 13.05 24.53 7.89
N LYS A 257 12.20 24.86 8.88
CA LYS A 257 10.80 25.23 8.63
C LYS A 257 10.76 26.44 7.70
N SER A 258 10.09 26.31 6.57
CA SER A 258 9.79 27.45 5.70
C SER A 258 8.38 27.98 5.99
N ASP A 259 8.23 29.31 5.99
CA ASP A 259 6.92 29.95 6.00
C ASP A 259 6.28 29.96 4.60
N ALA A 260 7.05 29.63 3.56
CA ALA A 260 6.53 29.44 2.22
C ALA A 260 5.69 28.16 2.16
N LYS A 261 4.46 28.32 1.65
CA LYS A 261 3.51 27.24 1.40
C LYS A 261 3.46 26.98 -0.10
N GLY A 262 3.48 25.71 -0.48
CA GLY A 262 3.29 25.25 -1.86
C GLY A 262 2.14 24.25 -1.92
N ARG A 263 1.65 23.94 -3.13
CA ARG A 263 0.65 22.89 -3.29
C ARG A 263 1.34 21.57 -3.63
N ARG A 264 1.10 20.55 -2.82
CA ARG A 264 1.55 19.18 -3.09
C ARG A 264 0.39 18.36 -3.62
N ASN A 265 0.62 17.68 -4.75
CA ASN A 265 -0.31 16.71 -5.31
C ASN A 265 0.44 15.41 -5.56
N LEU A 266 -0.09 14.30 -5.04
CA LEU A 266 0.39 12.96 -5.31
C LEU A 266 -0.73 12.19 -6.00
N PHE A 267 -0.44 11.64 -7.17
CA PHE A 267 -1.25 10.62 -7.82
C PHE A 267 -0.44 9.33 -7.86
N ASP A 268 -1.04 8.26 -7.34
CA ASP A 268 -0.47 6.94 -7.27
C ASP A 268 -1.43 5.93 -7.88
N ILE A 269 -0.90 5.08 -8.74
CA ILE A 269 -1.61 3.96 -9.35
C ILE A 269 -0.68 2.76 -9.35
N GLU A 270 -1.22 1.65 -8.89
CA GLU A 270 -0.55 0.36 -8.91
C GLU A 270 -1.51 -0.75 -9.30
N TRP A 271 -0.94 -1.85 -9.74
CA TRP A 271 -1.70 -3.07 -9.97
C TRP A 271 -0.98 -4.25 -9.31
N ARG A 272 -1.76 -5.23 -8.87
CA ARG A 272 -1.26 -6.42 -8.19
C ARG A 272 -1.73 -7.64 -8.97
N GLN A 273 -0.83 -8.59 -9.19
CA GLN A 273 -1.14 -9.89 -9.79
C GLN A 273 -0.80 -11.00 -8.79
N GLY A 274 -1.81 -11.65 -8.26
CA GLY A 274 -1.65 -12.53 -7.10
C GLY A 274 -1.11 -11.73 -5.91
N GLN A 275 -0.17 -12.30 -5.18
CA GLN A 275 0.45 -11.69 -4.00
C GLN A 275 1.55 -10.65 -4.32
N VAL A 276 1.87 -10.44 -5.60
CA VAL A 276 3.00 -9.58 -6.00
C VAL A 276 2.47 -8.28 -6.59
N ALA A 277 2.73 -7.16 -5.90
CA ALA A 277 2.52 -5.83 -6.45
C ALA A 277 3.51 -5.61 -7.60
N ARG A 278 3.01 -5.21 -8.77
CA ARG A 278 3.83 -4.92 -9.95
C ARG A 278 3.60 -3.47 -10.35
N HIS A 279 4.65 -2.66 -10.38
CA HIS A 279 4.49 -1.24 -10.70
C HIS A 279 4.41 -1.02 -12.21
N CYS A 280 3.40 -0.28 -12.68
CA CYS A 280 3.37 0.32 -14.01
C CYS A 280 2.69 1.69 -13.87
N GLY A 281 3.46 2.77 -13.79
CA GLY A 281 2.91 4.10 -13.54
C GLY A 281 3.81 5.24 -13.99
N LEU A 282 3.29 6.04 -14.92
CA LEU A 282 3.75 7.39 -15.24
C LEU A 282 3.29 8.32 -14.11
N ARG A 283 4.20 8.88 -13.31
CA ARG A 283 3.88 9.80 -12.20
C ARG A 283 4.37 11.21 -12.51
N GLN A 284 3.47 12.18 -12.42
CA GLN A 284 3.81 13.60 -12.56
C GLN A 284 3.74 14.28 -11.19
N LEU A 285 4.90 14.50 -10.58
CA LEU A 285 5.04 15.39 -9.43
C LEU A 285 5.05 16.83 -9.97
N SER A 286 3.96 17.56 -9.77
CA SER A 286 3.87 18.97 -10.12
C SER A 286 4.04 19.82 -8.86
N ASN A 287 5.26 20.32 -8.62
CA ASN A 287 5.45 21.45 -7.71
C ASN A 287 5.14 22.74 -8.50
N GLN A 288 4.07 23.43 -8.12
CA GLN A 288 3.76 24.80 -8.51
C GLN A 288 3.70 25.64 -7.24
#